data_AF-A0A2R5L3L3-F1
#
_entry.id   AF-A0A2R5L3L3-F1
#
_cell.length_a   1.000
_cell.length_b   1.000
_cell.length_c   1.000
_cell.angle_alpha   90.00
_cell.angle_beta   90.00
_cell.angle_gamma   90.00
#
_symmetry.space_group_name_H-M   'P 1'
#
loop_
_entity.id
_entity.type
_entity.pdbx_description
1 polymer ?
#
loop_
_entity_poly.entity_id
_entity_poly.type
_entity_poly.pdbx_seq_one_letter_code
_entity_poly.pdbx_strand_id
1 'polypeptide(L)'
;ETREKMEEPHTCSKEDGQGFKCSTLEDFNITGDGPYYFCESGWDGPNFGITNFDNFGLAMLTVFQCITMEGWTDMMYFIADARGNSWQWIYFTTMIILG
;
A
#
# COMPACT_ATOMS: atom_id res chain seq x y z
N GLU A 1 3.81 -25.74 -1.09
CA GLU A 1 3.68 -24.37 -1.64
C GLU A 1 2.21 -23.99 -1.66
N THR A 2 1.67 -23.60 -0.51
CA THR A 2 0.32 -23.03 -0.42
C THR A 2 0.43 -21.55 -0.78
N ARG A 3 -0.11 -21.15 -1.93
CA ARG A 3 -0.21 -19.74 -2.38
C ARG A 3 -1.31 -19.02 -1.61
N GLU A 4 -1.16 -18.94 -0.30
CA GLU A 4 -2.14 -18.28 0.58
C GLU A 4 -1.77 -16.80 0.76
N LYS A 5 -2.78 -15.94 0.81
CA LYS A 5 -2.60 -14.51 1.07
C LYS A 5 -2.21 -14.31 2.53
N MET A 6 -1.44 -13.26 2.82
CA MET A 6 -1.15 -12.84 4.20
C MET A 6 -2.45 -12.57 4.96
N GLU A 7 -2.45 -12.81 6.27
CA GLU A 7 -3.59 -12.49 7.15
C GLU A 7 -3.90 -10.99 7.10
N GLU A 8 -2.85 -10.16 7.03
CA GLU A 8 -2.93 -8.71 6.82
C GLU A 8 -2.15 -8.32 5.54
N PRO A 9 -2.80 -8.37 4.36
CA PRO A 9 -2.14 -8.03 3.10
C PRO A 9 -1.87 -6.52 3.03
N HIS A 10 -0.70 -6.16 2.53
CA HIS A 10 -0.29 -4.78 2.30
C HIS A 10 0.19 -4.60 0.85
N THR A 11 0.30 -3.35 0.41
CA THR A 11 0.84 -3.03 -0.91
C THR A 11 2.33 -3.40 -0.98
N CYS A 12 2.75 -3.88 -2.13
CA CYS A 12 4.13 -4.23 -2.40
C CYS A 12 4.53 -3.78 -3.81
N SER A 13 5.83 -3.61 -4.01
CA SER A 13 6.42 -3.35 -5.31
C SER A 13 7.16 -4.60 -5.81
N LYS A 14 7.15 -4.78 -7.13
CA LYS A 14 8.06 -5.74 -7.78
C LYS A 14 9.52 -5.31 -7.56
N GLU A 15 10.44 -6.25 -7.74
CA GLU A 15 11.90 -6.10 -7.49
C GLU A 15 12.51 -4.84 -8.16
N ASP A 16 12.01 -4.46 -9.35
CA ASP A 16 12.47 -3.30 -10.13
C ASP A 16 11.90 -1.95 -9.67
N GLY A 17 10.90 -1.96 -8.78
CA GLY A 17 10.27 -0.74 -8.29
C GLY A 17 10.89 -0.21 -6.99
N GLN A 18 10.50 1.01 -6.63
CA GLN A 18 11.02 1.73 -5.46
C GLN A 18 10.17 1.57 -4.19
N GLY A 19 9.09 0.79 -4.26
CA GLY A 19 8.21 0.53 -3.12
C GLY A 19 8.72 -0.57 -2.20
N PHE A 20 7.86 -1.01 -1.30
CA PHE A 20 8.14 -2.05 -0.32
C PHE A 20 8.43 -3.39 -1.01
N LYS A 21 9.48 -4.08 -0.55
CA LYS A 21 9.90 -5.37 -1.08
C LYS A 21 9.56 -6.47 -0.08
N CYS A 22 8.79 -7.48 -0.49
CA CYS A 22 8.43 -8.61 0.39
C CYS A 22 9.66 -9.39 0.90
N SER A 23 10.79 -9.30 0.20
CA SER A 23 12.06 -9.90 0.62
C SER A 23 12.69 -9.27 1.86
N THR A 24 12.24 -8.09 2.30
CA THR A 24 12.73 -7.43 3.52
C THR A 24 11.96 -7.82 4.78
N LEU A 25 10.96 -8.70 4.69
CA LEU A 25 10.23 -9.18 5.86
C LEU A 25 11.16 -10.04 6.73
N GLU A 26 11.37 -9.60 7.97
CA GLU A 26 12.45 -10.04 8.87
C GLU A 26 12.37 -11.52 9.29
N ASP A 27 11.18 -12.13 9.20
CA ASP A 27 10.95 -13.52 9.62
C ASP A 27 11.78 -14.54 8.83
N PHE A 28 12.16 -14.25 7.59
CA PHE A 28 12.95 -15.18 6.76
C PHE A 28 14.46 -15.06 7.01
N ASN A 29 14.97 -13.88 7.35
CA ASN A 29 16.42 -13.62 7.45
C ASN A 29 17.01 -14.01 8.81
N ILE A 30 16.17 -14.28 9.82
CA ILE A 30 16.59 -14.54 11.20
C ILE A 30 16.54 -16.03 11.56
N THR A 31 15.49 -16.75 11.16
CA THR A 31 15.27 -18.15 11.57
C THR A 31 15.60 -19.16 10.47
N GLY A 32 15.64 -18.74 9.20
CA GLY A 32 15.84 -19.63 8.05
C GLY A 32 14.67 -20.58 7.78
N ASP A 33 13.61 -20.54 8.60
CA ASP A 33 12.43 -21.42 8.57
C ASP A 33 11.12 -20.58 8.55
N GLY A 34 11.16 -19.40 7.94
CA GLY A 34 10.00 -18.52 7.75
C GLY A 34 9.29 -18.74 6.40
N PRO A 35 7.99 -18.38 6.27
CA PRO A 35 7.30 -18.38 4.98
C PRO A 35 7.96 -17.41 4.00
N TYR A 36 8.17 -17.84 2.75
CA TYR A 36 8.68 -16.99 1.68
C TYR A 36 7.55 -16.16 1.07
N TYR A 37 7.64 -14.83 1.18
CA TYR A 37 6.68 -13.89 0.60
C TYR A 37 7.17 -13.33 -0.74
N PHE A 38 6.27 -13.24 -1.71
CA PHE A 38 6.52 -12.61 -2.99
C PHE A 38 5.35 -11.69 -3.37
N CYS A 39 5.66 -10.62 -4.10
CA CYS A 39 4.65 -9.66 -4.53
C CYS A 39 3.88 -10.22 -5.74
N GLU A 40 2.58 -10.48 -5.56
CA GLU A 40 1.71 -10.99 -6.62
C GLU A 40 0.49 -10.08 -6.84
N SER A 41 0.03 -9.99 -8.08
CA SER A 41 -1.23 -9.32 -8.43
C SER A 41 -2.41 -10.21 -8.09
N GLY A 42 -3.41 -9.69 -7.37
CA GLY A 42 -4.58 -10.47 -6.97
C GLY A 42 -5.17 -10.09 -5.61
N TRP A 43 -4.61 -9.05 -4.98
CA TRP A 43 -5.23 -8.35 -3.87
C TRP A 43 -6.09 -7.20 -4.41
N ASP A 44 -7.36 -7.16 -4.02
CA ASP A 44 -8.31 -6.12 -4.44
C ASP A 44 -7.95 -4.74 -3.86
N GLY A 45 -7.05 -4.69 -2.88
CA GLY A 45 -6.58 -3.47 -2.22
C GLY A 45 -7.26 -3.22 -0.87
N PRO A 46 -6.91 -2.10 -0.22
CA PRO A 46 -7.47 -1.74 1.07
C PRO A 46 -8.98 -1.51 0.98
N ASN A 47 -9.70 -1.75 2.08
CA ASN A 47 -11.17 -1.62 2.17
C ASN A 47 -11.94 -2.36 1.05
N PHE A 48 -11.54 -3.60 0.75
CA PHE A 48 -12.14 -4.43 -0.32
C PHE A 48 -12.07 -3.79 -1.73
N GLY A 49 -11.05 -2.96 -1.97
CA GLY A 49 -10.85 -2.29 -3.26
C GLY A 49 -11.69 -1.03 -3.47
N ILE A 50 -12.32 -0.50 -2.41
CA ILE A 50 -13.05 0.77 -2.46
C ILE A 50 -12.08 1.95 -2.44
N THR A 51 -11.02 1.86 -1.63
CA THR A 51 -10.02 2.93 -1.48
C THR A 51 -8.91 2.75 -2.51
N ASN A 52 -9.17 3.17 -3.75
CA ASN A 52 -8.26 3.07 -4.88
C ASN A 52 -8.36 4.29 -5.81
N PHE A 53 -7.40 4.40 -6.74
CA PHE A 53 -7.29 5.49 -7.71
C PHE A 53 -7.56 5.04 -9.16
N ASP A 54 -8.16 3.87 -9.36
CA ASP A 54 -8.34 3.30 -10.71
C ASP A 54 -9.52 3.93 -11.47
N ASN A 55 -10.48 4.52 -10.76
CA ASN A 55 -11.67 5.15 -11.33
C ASN A 55 -11.91 6.53 -10.73
N PHE A 56 -12.44 7.47 -11.53
CA PHE A 56 -12.70 8.85 -11.10
C PHE A 56 -13.61 8.94 -9.86
N GLY A 57 -14.67 8.13 -9.80
CA GLY A 57 -15.61 8.14 -8.66
C GLY A 57 -15.00 7.61 -7.35
N LEU A 58 -14.22 6.52 -7.42
CA LEU A 58 -13.55 5.94 -6.25
C LEU A 58 -12.38 6.80 -5.77
N ALA A 59 -11.68 7.44 -6.72
CA ALA A 59 -10.65 8.43 -6.39
C ALA A 59 -11.25 9.62 -5.63
N MET A 60 -12.42 10.13 -6.04
CA MET A 60 -13.10 11.22 -5.33
C MET A 60 -13.54 10.82 -3.92
N LEU A 61 -14.05 9.60 -3.74
CA LEU A 61 -14.41 9.08 -2.41
C LEU A 61 -13.18 8.96 -1.50
N THR A 62 -12.09 8.41 -2.04
CA THR A 62 -10.81 8.27 -1.33
C THR A 62 -10.24 9.63 -0.92
N VAL A 63 -10.30 10.63 -1.82
CA VAL A 63 -9.87 12.00 -1.53
C VAL A 63 -10.74 12.63 -0.45
N PHE A 64 -12.06 12.45 -0.52
CA PHE A 64 -12.97 12.96 0.51
C PHE A 64 -12.64 12.38 1.90
N GLN A 65 -12.43 11.06 1.99
CA GLN A 65 -12.01 10.39 3.22
C GLN A 65 -10.65 10.92 3.76
N CYS A 66 -9.71 11.21 2.85
CA CYS A 66 -8.43 11.78 3.25
C CYS A 66 -8.55 13.22 3.77
N ILE A 67 -9.42 14.05 3.17
CA ILE A 67 -9.66 15.44 3.61
C ILE A 67 -10.36 15.48 4.98
N THR A 68 -11.21 14.50 5.30
CA THR A 68 -11.82 14.37 6.63
C THR A 68 -10.84 13.90 7.71
N MET A 69 -9.55 13.78 7.38
CA MET A 69 -8.46 13.33 8.27
C MET A 69 -8.64 11.90 8.81
N GLU A 70 -9.45 11.07 8.15
CA GLU A 70 -9.68 9.69 8.56
C GLU A 70 -8.85 8.74 7.67
N GLY A 71 -7.90 8.00 8.26
CA GLY A 71 -7.11 7.00 7.52
C GLY A 71 -6.21 7.55 6.40
N TRP A 72 -5.99 8.87 6.35
CA TRP A 72 -5.16 9.52 5.31
C TRP A 72 -3.69 9.11 5.41
N THR A 73 -3.18 8.88 6.62
CA THR A 73 -1.81 8.40 6.85
C THR A 73 -1.64 6.99 6.33
N ASP A 74 -2.63 6.14 6.54
CA ASP A 74 -2.60 4.74 6.10
C ASP A 74 -2.61 4.68 4.57
N MET A 75 -3.44 5.51 3.92
CA MET A 75 -3.43 5.66 2.47
C MET A 75 -2.10 6.20 1.93
N MET A 76 -1.48 7.16 2.62
CA MET A 76 -0.15 7.64 2.26
C MET A 76 0.88 6.51 2.30
N TYR A 77 0.87 5.70 3.36
CA TYR A 77 1.78 4.57 3.50
C TYR A 77 1.53 3.50 2.45
N PHE A 78 0.27 3.16 2.15
CA PHE A 78 -0.04 2.19 1.08
C PHE A 78 0.51 2.62 -0.28
N ILE A 79 0.45 3.92 -0.62
CA ILE A 79 0.99 4.42 -1.88
C ILE A 79 2.51 4.50 -1.84
N ALA A 80 3.09 4.83 -0.68
CA ALA A 80 4.53 4.79 -0.48
C ALA A 80 5.08 3.37 -0.67
N ASP A 81 4.40 2.36 -0.14
CA ASP A 81 4.79 0.96 -0.29
C ASP A 81 4.55 0.43 -1.71
N ALA A 82 3.62 1.00 -2.46
CA ALA A 82 3.42 0.63 -3.87
C ALA A 82 4.43 1.29 -4.83
N ARG A 83 4.85 2.54 -4.57
CA ARG A 83 5.57 3.39 -5.54
C ARG A 83 6.87 4.03 -5.03
N GLY A 84 7.22 3.86 -3.75
CA GLY A 84 8.35 4.51 -3.06
C GLY A 84 7.93 5.78 -2.31
N ASN A 85 8.81 6.37 -1.50
CA ASN A 85 8.47 7.51 -0.62
C ASN A 85 9.03 8.87 -1.08
N SER A 86 9.13 9.13 -2.39
CA SER A 86 9.84 10.32 -2.89
C SER A 86 8.95 11.57 -3.02
N TRP A 87 7.73 11.45 -3.51
CA TRP A 87 6.85 12.58 -3.86
C TRP A 87 5.46 12.52 -3.22
N GLN A 88 5.09 11.36 -2.70
CA GLN A 88 3.76 11.01 -2.22
C GLN A 88 3.36 11.88 -1.01
N TRP A 89 4.28 12.05 -0.06
CA TRP A 89 4.02 12.82 1.16
C TRP A 89 3.68 14.29 0.85
N ILE A 90 4.27 14.88 -0.21
CA ILE A 90 3.99 16.26 -0.62
C ILE A 90 2.55 16.38 -1.14
N TYR A 91 2.13 15.41 -1.96
CA TYR A 91 0.77 15.37 -2.50
C TYR A 91 -0.27 15.29 -1.37
N PHE A 92 -0.12 14.34 -0.43
CA PHE A 92 -1.07 14.18 0.67
C PHE A 92 -1.07 15.37 1.63
N THR A 93 0.11 15.88 1.98
CA THR A 93 0.23 17.03 2.89
C THR A 93 -0.41 18.29 2.28
N THR A 94 -0.17 18.56 0.99
CA THR A 94 -0.76 19.73 0.32
C THR A 94 -2.27 19.61 0.16
N MET A 95 -2.78 18.41 -0.14
CA MET A 95 -4.22 18.14 -0.24
C MET A 95 -4.94 18.40 1.09
N ILE A 96 -4.35 18.00 2.22
CA ILE A 96 -4.94 18.20 3.55
C ILE A 96 -4.92 19.68 3.97
N ILE A 97 -3.85 20.41 3.62
CA ILE A 97 -3.72 21.83 3.97
C ILE A 97 -4.68 22.70 3.15
N LEU A 98 -4.86 22.38 1.86
CA LEU A 98 -5.65 23.21 0.95
C LEU A 98 -7.15 22.92 1.01
N GLY A 99 -7.56 21.67 1.30
CA GLY A 99 -8.97 21.28 1.44
C GLY A 99 -9.78 21.52 0.18
#